data_AF-A0A1Y4W9V4-F1
#
_entry.id   AF-A0A1Y4W9V4-F1
#
_cell.length_a   1.000
_cell.length_b   1.000
_cell.length_c   1.000
_cell.angle_alpha   90.00
_cell.angle_beta   90.00
_cell.angle_gamma   90.00
#
_symmetry.space_group_name_H-M   'P 1'
#
loop_
_entity.id
_entity.type
_entity.pdbx_description
1 polymer ?
#
loop_
_entity_poly.entity_id
_entity_poly.type
_entity_poly.pdbx_seq_one_letter_code
_entity_poly.pdbx_strand_id
1 'polypeptide(L)'
;MYAAALGLVLAILYLYTGKLWLPMLYHFGVDFLNYAVNGGIKAQVWSGTLSDLVSSLVSIVVPVAIAIWMMTGKRKLVIDENIERLLG
;
A
#
# COMPACT_ATOMS: atom_id res chain seq x y z
N MET A 1 -0.97 3.96 -12.15
CA MET A 1 0.26 3.34 -11.61
C MET A 1 0.29 3.36 -10.08
N TYR A 2 -0.07 4.46 -9.41
CA TYR A 2 -0.19 4.55 -7.94
C TYR A 2 -1.10 3.48 -7.30
N ALA A 3 -2.28 3.22 -7.88
CA ALA A 3 -3.27 2.31 -7.31
C ALA A 3 -2.76 0.86 -7.15
N ALA A 4 -1.97 0.36 -8.10
CA ALA A 4 -1.42 -0.99 -8.03
C ALA A 4 -0.39 -1.13 -6.88
N ALA A 5 0.44 -0.10 -6.69
CA ALA A 5 1.43 -0.08 -5.62
C ALA A 5 0.77 0.04 -4.23
N LEU A 6 -0.27 0.87 -4.10
CA LEU A 6 -1.08 0.95 -2.88
C LEU A 6 -1.80 -0.38 -2.60
N GLY A 7 -2.30 -1.05 -3.64
CA GLY A 7 -2.87 -2.40 -3.55
C GLY A 7 -1.90 -3.43 -2.97
N LEU A 8 -0.61 -3.39 -3.34
CA LEU A 8 0.41 -4.27 -2.74
C LEU A 8 0.56 -4.02 -1.24
N VAL A 9 0.63 -2.76 -0.80
CA VAL A 9 0.73 -2.42 0.64
C VAL A 9 -0.48 -2.94 1.41
N LEU A 10 -1.69 -2.74 0.87
CA LEU A 10 -2.91 -3.23 1.50
C LEU A 10 -2.97 -4.75 1.58
N ALA A 11 -2.58 -5.43 0.50
CA ALA A 11 -2.53 -6.89 0.46
C ALA A 11 -1.57 -7.44 1.51
N ILE A 12 -0.38 -6.84 1.64
CA ILE A 12 0.60 -7.24 2.66
C ILE A 12 0.09 -6.95 4.06
N LEU A 13 -0.49 -5.78 4.29
CA LEU A 13 -1.06 -5.43 5.58
C LEU A 13 -2.17 -6.42 5.97
N TYR A 14 -3.00 -6.84 5.02
CA TYR A 14 -4.01 -7.87 5.23
C TYR A 14 -3.37 -9.22 5.58
N LEU A 15 -2.47 -9.72 4.73
CA LEU A 15 -1.86 -11.04 4.88
C LEU A 15 -1.02 -11.15 6.16
N TYR A 16 -0.33 -10.07 6.55
CA TYR A 16 0.50 -10.06 7.74
C TYR A 16 -0.32 -9.98 9.04
N THR A 17 -1.51 -9.38 9.00
CA THR A 17 -2.34 -9.17 10.21
C THR A 17 -3.50 -10.15 10.31
N GLY A 18 -3.90 -10.76 9.20
CA GLY A 18 -5.10 -11.59 9.06
C GLY A 18 -6.41 -10.82 9.30
N LYS A 19 -6.40 -9.49 9.28
CA LYS A 19 -7.55 -8.65 9.65
C LYS A 19 -7.91 -7.70 8.51
N LEU A 20 -9.08 -7.88 7.90
CA LEU A 20 -9.51 -7.06 6.77
C LEU A 20 -9.84 -5.61 7.14
N TRP A 21 -10.23 -5.34 8.39
CA TRP A 21 -10.57 -3.98 8.82
C TRP A 21 -9.34 -3.05 8.90
N LEU A 22 -8.13 -3.60 9.08
CA LEU A 22 -6.89 -2.81 9.13
C LEU A 22 -6.54 -2.14 7.78
N PRO A 23 -6.49 -2.87 6.64
CA PRO A 23 -6.30 -2.24 5.33
C PRO A 23 -7.46 -1.31 4.96
N MET A 24 -8.70 -1.60 5.37
CA MET A 24 -9.81 -0.64 5.18
C MET A 24 -9.56 0.67 5.93
N LEU A 25 -9.17 0.60 7.20
CA LEU A 25 -8.89 1.78 8.01
C LEU A 25 -7.70 2.57 7.45
N TYR A 26 -6.64 1.88 7.01
CA TYR A 26 -5.49 2.51 6.38
C TYR A 26 -5.88 3.23 5.08
N HIS A 27 -6.61 2.55 4.19
CA HIS A 27 -7.08 3.13 2.94
C HIS A 27 -7.96 4.37 3.19
N PHE A 28 -8.93 4.25 4.10
CA PHE A 28 -9.78 5.37 4.52
C PHE A 28 -8.94 6.53 5.05
N GLY A 29 -7.95 6.26 5.90
CA GLY A 29 -7.08 7.30 6.47
C GLY A 29 -6.28 8.04 5.41
N VAL A 30 -5.70 7.32 4.44
CA VAL A 30 -4.97 7.92 3.32
C VAL A 30 -5.89 8.83 2.49
N ASP A 31 -7.08 8.34 2.14
CA ASP A 31 -8.05 9.12 1.37
C ASP A 31 -8.56 10.34 2.13
N PHE A 32 -8.89 10.17 3.42
CA PHE A 32 -9.38 11.24 4.27
C PHE A 32 -8.33 12.34 4.44
N LEU A 33 -7.07 11.99 4.69
CA LEU A 33 -5.98 12.96 4.80
C LEU A 33 -5.71 13.66 3.47
N ASN A 34 -5.71 12.92 2.36
CA ASN A 34 -5.54 13.50 1.03
C ASN A 34 -6.65 14.50 0.72
N TYR A 35 -7.90 14.15 1.05
CA TYR A 35 -9.05 15.05 0.93
C TYR A 35 -8.91 16.29 1.81
N ALA A 36 -8.52 16.13 3.08
CA ALA A 36 -8.37 17.22 4.04
C ALA A 36 -7.26 18.22 3.65
N VAL A 37 -6.15 17.73 3.09
CA VAL A 37 -5.01 18.58 2.68
C VAL A 37 -5.25 19.22 1.33
N ASN A 38 -5.78 18.49 0.35
CA ASN A 38 -5.88 18.96 -1.04
C ASN A 38 -7.25 19.54 -1.42
N GLY A 39 -8.22 19.49 -0.50
CA GLY A 39 -9.57 20.03 -0.68
C GLY A 39 -10.44 19.23 -1.64
N GLY A 40 -10.17 17.94 -1.82
CA GLY A 40 -10.86 17.06 -2.77
C GLY A 40 -9.96 16.04 -3.45
N ILE A 41 -10.55 15.11 -4.19
CA ILE A 41 -9.81 14.21 -5.09
C ILE A 41 -9.36 15.03 -6.30
N LYS A 42 -8.17 15.62 -6.19
CA LYS A 42 -7.46 16.14 -7.36
C LYS A 42 -6.79 14.96 -8.02
N ALA A 43 -7.20 14.62 -9.23
CA ALA A 43 -6.43 13.70 -10.05
C ALA A 43 -5.00 14.24 -10.14
N GLN A 44 -4.00 13.40 -9.89
CA GLN A 44 -2.61 13.78 -10.07
C GLN A 44 -2.41 14.09 -11.56
N VAL A 45 -2.36 15.38 -11.90
CA VAL A 45 -2.11 15.84 -13.27
C VAL A 45 -0.60 15.83 -13.45
N TRP A 46 -0.12 14.95 -14.33
CA TRP A 46 1.30 14.91 -14.66
C TRP A 46 1.66 16.15 -15.47
N SER A 47 2.53 16.98 -14.90
CA SER A 47 3.03 18.23 -15.49
C SER A 47 4.34 18.05 -16.27
N GLY A 48 4.88 16.82 -16.34
CA GLY A 48 6.16 16.52 -16.99
C GLY A 48 7.39 16.93 -16.18
N THR A 49 7.21 17.42 -14.95
CA THR A 49 8.31 17.93 -14.11
C THR A 49 9.14 16.81 -13.50
N LEU A 50 10.39 17.13 -13.13
CA LEU A 50 11.27 16.21 -12.39
C LEU A 50 10.64 15.74 -11.08
N SER A 51 9.91 16.62 -10.37
CA SER A 51 9.22 16.26 -9.13
C SER A 51 8.13 15.22 -9.35
N ASP A 52 7.39 15.29 -10.46
CA ASP A 52 6.35 14.31 -10.77
C ASP A 52 6.94 12.95 -11.12
N LEU A 53 8.10 12.94 -11.77
CA LEU A 53 8.82 11.71 -12.11
C LEU A 53 9.37 11.03 -10.85
N VAL A 54 9.98 11.82 -9.94
CA VAL A 54 10.49 11.31 -8.66
C VAL A 54 9.34 10.80 -7.78
N SER A 55 8.26 11.56 -7.62
CA SER A 55 7.11 11.16 -6.80
C SER A 55 6.47 9.87 -7.34
N SER A 56 6.32 9.76 -8.66
CA SER A 56 5.80 8.56 -9.32
C SER A 56 6.70 7.34 -9.09
N LEU A 57 8.02 7.48 -9.24
CA LEU A 57 8.97 6.39 -8.99
C LEU A 57 8.94 5.93 -7.53
N VAL A 58 9.00 6.87 -6.59
CA VAL A 58 8.97 6.56 -5.15
C VAL A 58 7.68 5.83 -4.79
N SER A 59 6.54 6.27 -5.34
CA SER A 59 5.24 5.65 -5.07
C SER A 59 5.13 4.18 -5.54
N ILE A 60 6.01 3.72 -6.43
CA ILE A 60 6.03 2.35 -6.94
C ILE A 60 7.14 1.55 -6.27
N VAL A 61 8.36 2.09 -6.27
CA VAL A 61 9.55 1.40 -5.79
C VAL A 61 9.44 1.09 -4.30
N VAL A 62 8.93 2.02 -3.49
CA VAL A 62 8.83 1.82 -2.05
C VAL A 62 7.85 0.70 -1.69
N PRO A 63 6.59 0.69 -2.18
CA PRO A 63 5.68 -0.43 -1.95
C PRO A 63 6.21 -1.79 -2.42
N VAL A 64 6.84 -1.84 -3.59
CA VAL A 64 7.40 -3.09 -4.13
C VAL A 64 8.57 -3.57 -3.29
N ALA A 65 9.46 -2.67 -2.85
CA ALA A 65 10.57 -3.03 -1.96
C ALA A 65 10.07 -3.56 -0.61
N ILE A 66 9.05 -2.89 -0.02
CA ILE A 66 8.40 -3.37 1.20
C ILE A 66 7.78 -4.75 0.96
N ALA A 67 7.13 -4.97 -0.18
CA ALA A 67 6.57 -6.26 -0.54
C ALA A 67 7.60 -7.37 -0.57
N ILE A 68 8.68 -7.17 -1.31
CA ILE A 68 9.78 -8.13 -1.38
C ILE A 68 10.34 -8.40 0.02
N TRP A 69 10.54 -7.37 0.83
CA TRP A 69 11.06 -7.50 2.18
C TRP A 69 10.13 -8.27 3.13
N MET A 70 8.81 -8.08 3.02
CA MET A 70 7.81 -8.80 3.83
C MET A 70 7.74 -10.28 3.48
N MET A 71 8.07 -10.63 2.23
CA MET A 71 8.19 -12.02 1.77
C MET A 71 9.50 -12.71 2.19
N THR A 72 10.28 -12.13 3.11
CA THR A 72 11.55 -12.72 3.58
C THR A 72 11.60 -12.90 5.10
N GLY A 73 12.36 -13.90 5.55
CA GLY A 73 12.65 -14.16 6.96
C GLY A 73 11.40 -14.49 7.78
N LYS A 74 11.40 -14.06 9.06
CA LYS A 74 10.32 -14.35 10.02
C LYS A 74 8.96 -13.75 9.64
N ARG A 75 8.94 -12.67 8.85
CA ARG A 75 7.70 -12.01 8.43
C ARG A 75 6.88 -12.88 7.49
N LYS A 76 7.56 -13.60 6.59
CA LYS A 76 6.93 -14.57 5.69
C LYS A 76 6.21 -15.66 6.47
N LEU A 77 6.81 -16.16 7.56
CA LEU A 77 6.17 -17.18 8.40
C LEU A 77 4.85 -16.69 8.99
N VAL A 78 4.80 -15.46 9.49
CA VAL A 78 3.56 -14.85 10.00
C VAL A 78 2.51 -14.68 8.89
N ILE A 79 2.93 -14.37 7.66
CA ILE A 79 2.04 -14.32 6.50
C ILE A 79 1.49 -15.73 6.20
N ASP A 80 2.36 -16.74 6.15
CA ASP A 80 1.98 -18.12 5.85
C ASP A 80 0.99 -18.66 6.91
N GLU A 81 1.26 -18.45 8.20
CA GLU A 81 0.37 -18.82 9.31
C GLU A 81 -1.00 -18.14 9.21
N ASN A 82 -1.03 -16.84 8.87
CA ASN A 82 -2.29 -16.13 8.68
C ASN A 82 -3.04 -16.61 7.45
N ILE A 83 -2.34 -16.94 6.36
CA ILE A 83 -2.95 -17.51 5.14
C ILE A 83 -3.60 -18.85 5.48
N GLU A 84 -2.90 -19.75 6.16
CA GLU A 84 -3.46 -21.04 6.59
C GLU A 84 -4.73 -20.85 7.43
N ARG A 85 -4.69 -19.95 8.42
CA ARG A 85 -5.85 -19.62 9.24
C ARG A 85 -7.03 -19.03 8.45
N LEU A 86 -6.76 -18.30 7.36
CA LEU A 86 -7.79 -17.70 6.51
C LEU A 86 -8.39 -18.71 5.52
N LEU A 87 -7.61 -19.71 5.10
CA LEU A 87 -8.03 -20.72 4.12
C LEU A 87 -8.71 -21.94 4.76
N GLY A 88 -8.45 -22.23 6.03
CA GLY A 88 -9.08 -23.31 6.79
C GLY A 88 -8.18 -24.52 7.01
#